data_AF-A0A7S0V3G6-F1
#
_entry.id   AF-A0A7S0V3G6-F1
#
_cell.length_a   1.000
_cell.length_b   1.000
_cell.length_c   1.000
_cell.angle_alpha   90.00
_cell.angle_beta   90.00
_cell.angle_gamma   90.00
#
_symmetry.space_group_name_H-M   'P 1'
#
loop_
_entity.id
_entity.type
_entity.pdbx_description
1 polymer ?
#
loop_
_entity_poly.entity_id
_entity_poly.type
_entity_poly.pdbx_seq_one_letter_code
_entity_poly.pdbx_strand_id
1 'polypeptide(L)'
;GAGKGAERKVDWRRSRMAVHGRLTWFRALSCAAGVSGLLFSVSSNAMVMQGWGADEAGVVACKALDSLCTALCLFFVFEVHKYVVLGSRIDVHVKKGTPLDVSVTPIQVLSGYGLYLEWLILAPHLPPYCSFALPVYGGGNIVLYKGEAIFSAFQVFRCYLLWPVLREWLMSDLQKRHVISRLTGVRFGSVFALKRALNDWKSVIFIGCLWAFMTLVCGYLFRTAELSACFVATSAGHPACALPGAQFWLVFGREVTPASDPWILNSFWAIFITSTTVGYGDVTPLTFCGRIATGLSGLGGILTAGLLTASIGSAVKWSGAEQSVLALLERERCNRDLKRRAVEFIIVWWRLKQKRRKGGQEAMSIADMPSRVRNKFSDVRVKAGVNYEEFGGLDRKIASICQRTKNIKFNVESINDVFALPANQGGARQFKLKDF
;
A
#
# COMPACT_ATOMS: atom_id res chain seq x y z
N GLY A 1 10.14 65.13 14.91
CA GLY A 1 10.39 64.48 13.61
C GLY A 1 10.11 63.00 13.72
N ALA A 2 9.00 62.53 13.16
CA ALA A 2 8.61 61.12 13.20
C ALA A 2 9.33 60.34 12.10
N GLY A 3 10.37 59.59 12.47
CA GLY A 3 10.99 58.59 11.60
C GLY A 3 10.07 57.39 11.46
N LYS A 4 9.21 57.39 10.45
CA LYS A 4 8.55 56.16 9.98
C LYS A 4 9.63 55.23 9.43
N GLY A 5 10.03 54.25 10.22
CA GLY A 5 10.84 53.12 9.75
C GLY A 5 10.10 52.41 8.64
N ALA A 6 10.53 52.61 7.39
CA ALA A 6 10.05 51.84 6.26
C ALA A 6 10.50 50.39 6.47
N GLU A 7 9.58 49.50 6.85
CA GLU A 7 9.79 48.06 6.72
C GLU A 7 10.20 47.76 5.27
N ARG A 8 11.49 47.45 5.05
CA ARG A 8 11.95 46.94 3.76
C ARG A 8 11.15 45.68 3.47
N LYS A 9 10.19 45.76 2.54
CA LYS A 9 9.49 44.59 1.99
C LYS A 9 10.55 43.62 1.46
N VAL A 10 10.83 42.57 2.24
CA VAL A 10 11.76 41.52 1.85
C VAL A 10 11.17 40.85 0.62
N ASP A 11 11.91 40.83 -0.49
CA ASP A 11 11.48 40.16 -1.71
C ASP A 11 11.17 38.69 -1.41
N TRP A 12 9.90 38.32 -1.56
CA TRP A 12 9.41 36.96 -1.24
C TRP A 12 10.17 35.89 -2.04
N ARG A 13 10.72 36.26 -3.22
CA ARG A 13 11.49 35.35 -4.06
C ARG A 13 12.81 34.91 -3.43
N ARG A 14 13.29 35.63 -2.40
CA ARG A 14 14.46 35.24 -1.61
C ARG A 14 14.09 34.32 -0.44
N SER A 15 12.82 34.31 -0.04
CA SER A 15 12.34 33.45 1.05
C SER A 15 12.06 32.05 0.55
N ARG A 16 12.82 31.07 1.05
CA ARG A 16 12.65 29.65 0.72
C ARG A 16 11.23 29.14 1.06
N MET A 17 10.66 29.59 2.17
CA MET A 17 9.31 29.19 2.58
C MET A 17 8.25 29.75 1.62
N ALA A 18 8.38 31.01 1.21
CA ALA A 18 7.44 31.62 0.26
C ALA A 18 7.52 30.97 -1.13
N VAL A 19 8.73 30.69 -1.62
CA VAL A 19 8.94 29.98 -2.90
C VAL A 19 8.37 28.57 -2.83
N HIS A 20 8.61 27.84 -1.74
CA HIS A 20 8.05 26.49 -1.55
C HIS A 20 6.50 26.50 -1.43
N GLY A 21 5.94 27.50 -0.75
CA GLY A 21 4.48 27.71 -0.67
C GLY A 21 3.85 27.96 -2.05
N ARG A 22 4.49 28.76 -2.90
CA ARG A 22 4.01 28.94 -4.29
C ARG A 22 4.17 27.68 -5.13
N LEU A 23 5.29 26.97 -4.99
CA LEU A 23 5.51 25.70 -5.69
C LEU A 23 4.42 24.67 -5.36
N THR A 24 4.04 24.55 -4.09
CA THR A 24 2.97 23.64 -3.65
C THR A 24 1.60 24.08 -4.17
N TRP A 25 1.33 25.38 -4.16
CA TRP A 25 0.11 25.94 -4.74
C TRP A 25 -0.02 25.65 -6.24
N PHE A 26 1.01 25.92 -7.03
CA PHE A 26 0.99 25.63 -8.47
C PHE A 26 0.92 24.13 -8.78
N ARG A 27 1.51 23.27 -7.94
CA ARG A 27 1.32 21.82 -8.04
C ARG A 27 -0.14 21.43 -7.82
N ALA A 28 -0.80 21.99 -6.80
CA ALA A 28 -2.22 21.75 -6.55
C ALA A 28 -3.09 22.24 -7.72
N LEU A 29 -2.81 23.43 -8.27
CA LEU A 29 -3.51 23.95 -9.45
C LEU A 29 -3.31 23.09 -10.69
N SER A 30 -2.07 22.65 -10.96
CA SER A 30 -1.78 21.74 -12.09
C SER A 30 -2.51 20.41 -11.96
N CYS A 31 -2.59 19.86 -10.75
CA CYS A 31 -3.32 18.65 -10.44
C CYS A 31 -4.83 18.84 -10.62
N ALA A 32 -5.40 19.94 -10.11
CA ALA A 32 -6.81 20.24 -10.27
C ALA A 32 -7.18 20.37 -11.75
N ALA A 33 -6.42 21.14 -12.52
CA ALA A 33 -6.63 21.29 -13.96
C ALA A 33 -6.47 19.96 -14.72
N GLY A 34 -5.45 19.17 -14.39
CA GLY A 34 -5.19 17.88 -15.04
C GLY A 34 -6.27 16.83 -14.75
N VAL A 35 -6.74 16.73 -13.50
CA VAL A 35 -7.83 15.82 -13.10
C VAL A 35 -9.16 16.27 -13.67
N SER A 36 -9.47 17.57 -13.65
CA SER A 36 -10.68 18.09 -14.28
C SER A 36 -10.71 17.81 -15.78
N GLY A 37 -9.59 18.03 -16.49
CA GLY A 37 -9.47 17.67 -17.92
C GLY A 37 -9.72 16.18 -18.17
N LEU A 38 -9.09 15.30 -17.37
CA LEU A 38 -9.33 13.86 -17.44
C LEU A 38 -10.82 13.52 -17.23
N LEU A 39 -11.48 14.12 -16.24
CA LEU A 39 -12.90 13.87 -15.99
C LEU A 39 -13.77 14.31 -17.17
N PHE A 40 -13.51 15.48 -17.76
CA PHE A 40 -14.24 15.94 -18.95
C PHE A 40 -14.00 15.03 -20.16
N SER A 41 -12.77 14.56 -20.35
CA SER A 41 -12.42 13.60 -21.40
C SER A 41 -13.14 12.25 -21.22
N VAL A 42 -13.15 11.73 -19.99
CA VAL A 42 -13.87 10.50 -19.63
C VAL A 42 -15.38 10.66 -19.84
N SER A 43 -15.96 11.80 -19.44
CA SER A 43 -17.37 12.12 -19.66
C SER A 43 -17.71 12.22 -21.15
N SER A 44 -16.86 12.88 -21.95
CA SER A 44 -17.02 12.97 -23.40
C SER A 44 -17.04 11.59 -24.04
N ASN A 45 -16.07 10.73 -23.71
CA ASN A 45 -16.03 9.35 -24.18
C ASN A 45 -17.28 8.57 -23.73
N ALA A 46 -17.70 8.71 -22.47
CA ALA A 46 -18.88 8.03 -21.95
C ALA A 46 -20.16 8.41 -22.69
N MET A 47 -20.36 9.70 -22.99
CA MET A 47 -21.50 10.20 -23.79
C MET A 47 -21.49 9.63 -25.20
N VAL A 48 -20.32 9.65 -25.86
CA VAL A 48 -20.17 9.08 -27.20
C VAL A 48 -20.46 7.58 -27.22
N MET A 49 -20.08 6.84 -26.19
CA MET A 49 -20.42 5.41 -26.07
C MET A 49 -21.89 5.14 -25.74
N GLN A 50 -22.62 6.12 -25.20
CA GLN A 50 -24.08 6.05 -25.04
C GLN A 50 -24.84 6.35 -26.34
N GLY A 51 -24.14 6.66 -27.43
CA GLY A 51 -24.74 6.91 -28.74
C GLY A 51 -24.93 8.39 -29.08
N TRP A 52 -24.43 9.32 -28.25
CA TRP A 52 -24.47 10.75 -28.56
C TRP A 52 -23.56 11.05 -29.76
N GLY A 53 -24.01 11.94 -30.64
CA GLY A 53 -23.23 12.44 -31.76
C GLY A 53 -21.98 13.20 -31.29
N ALA A 54 -20.88 13.11 -32.05
CA ALA A 54 -19.64 13.80 -31.70
C ALA A 54 -19.76 15.34 -31.77
N ASP A 55 -20.73 15.84 -32.55
CA ASP A 55 -21.02 17.25 -32.77
C ASP A 55 -22.13 17.79 -31.87
N GLU A 56 -22.72 16.95 -31.02
CA GLU A 56 -23.72 17.40 -30.07
C GLU A 56 -23.11 18.37 -29.04
N ALA A 57 -23.89 19.39 -28.67
CA ALA A 57 -23.43 20.48 -27.81
C ALA A 57 -22.83 19.98 -26.49
N GLY A 58 -23.38 18.91 -25.90
CA GLY A 58 -22.86 18.31 -24.67
C GLY A 58 -21.44 17.74 -24.84
N VAL A 59 -21.21 16.94 -25.90
CA VAL A 59 -19.92 16.33 -26.18
C VAL A 59 -18.88 17.39 -26.54
N VAL A 60 -19.26 18.37 -27.36
CA VAL A 60 -18.40 19.50 -27.75
C VAL A 60 -18.03 20.36 -26.55
N ALA A 61 -18.97 20.64 -25.63
CA ALA A 61 -18.69 21.39 -24.41
C ALA A 61 -17.68 20.67 -23.52
N CYS A 62 -17.81 19.35 -23.32
CA CYS A 62 -16.82 18.58 -22.57
C CYS A 62 -15.43 18.61 -23.22
N LYS A 63 -15.33 18.48 -24.55
CA LYS A 63 -14.05 18.58 -25.28
C LYS A 63 -13.43 19.98 -25.18
N ALA A 64 -14.25 21.03 -25.26
CA ALA A 64 -13.79 22.41 -25.10
C ALA A 64 -13.26 22.67 -23.67
N LEU A 65 -13.96 22.18 -22.65
CA LEU A 65 -13.53 22.26 -21.26
C LEU A 65 -12.24 21.45 -21.01
N ASP A 66 -12.12 20.25 -21.58
CA ASP A 66 -10.87 19.48 -21.53
C ASP A 66 -9.71 20.23 -22.20
N SER A 67 -9.93 20.86 -23.35
CA SER A 67 -8.91 21.66 -24.05
C SER A 67 -8.46 22.85 -23.21
N LEU A 68 -9.41 23.57 -22.57
CA LEU A 68 -9.12 24.66 -21.66
C LEU A 68 -8.34 24.19 -20.42
N CYS A 69 -8.79 23.11 -19.78
CA CYS A 69 -8.12 22.49 -18.63
C CYS A 69 -6.70 22.03 -18.99
N THR A 70 -6.51 21.49 -20.19
CA THR A 70 -5.20 21.06 -20.69
C THR A 70 -4.26 22.27 -20.87
N ALA A 71 -4.73 23.35 -21.49
CA ALA A 71 -3.94 24.57 -21.64
C ALA A 71 -3.54 25.17 -20.28
N LEU A 72 -4.48 25.23 -19.33
CA LEU A 72 -4.20 25.67 -17.95
C LEU A 72 -3.21 24.74 -17.25
N CYS A 73 -3.34 23.42 -17.42
CA CYS A 73 -2.42 22.44 -16.83
C CYS A 73 -0.99 22.63 -17.35
N LEU A 74 -0.81 22.78 -18.66
CA LEU A 74 0.50 23.03 -19.28
C LEU A 74 1.13 24.33 -18.77
N PHE A 75 0.33 25.40 -18.62
CA PHE A 75 0.78 26.67 -18.05
C PHE A 75 1.20 26.53 -16.59
N PHE A 76 0.40 25.85 -15.75
CA PHE A 76 0.75 25.65 -14.34
C PHE A 76 2.00 24.78 -14.17
N VAL A 77 2.19 23.77 -15.01
CA VAL A 77 3.40 22.94 -15.02
C VAL A 77 4.65 23.73 -15.41
N PHE A 78 4.51 24.65 -16.36
CA PHE A 78 5.58 25.59 -16.70
C PHE A 78 5.95 26.47 -15.49
N GLU A 79 4.97 27.04 -14.77
CA GLU A 79 5.23 27.79 -13.55
C GLU A 79 5.84 26.92 -12.44
N VAL A 80 5.41 25.65 -12.28
CA VAL A 80 6.05 24.70 -11.35
C VAL A 80 7.55 24.56 -11.63
N HIS A 81 7.94 24.38 -12.89
CA HIS A 81 9.35 24.25 -13.26
C HIS A 81 10.16 25.51 -12.96
N LYS A 82 9.59 26.69 -13.22
CA LYS A 82 10.19 27.98 -12.85
C LYS A 82 10.47 28.08 -11.34
N TYR A 83 9.54 27.65 -10.48
CA TYR A 83 9.74 27.64 -9.04
C TYR A 83 10.73 26.55 -8.58
N VAL A 84 10.81 25.42 -9.27
CA VAL A 84 11.83 24.39 -9.00
C VAL A 84 13.23 24.92 -9.28
N VAL A 85 13.44 25.60 -10.41
CA VAL A 85 14.72 26.25 -10.75
C VAL A 85 15.09 27.29 -9.70
N LEU A 86 14.15 28.18 -9.32
CA LEU A 86 14.38 29.18 -8.29
C LEU A 86 14.72 28.56 -6.93
N GLY A 87 13.99 27.52 -6.52
CA GLY A 87 14.24 26.80 -5.27
C GLY A 87 15.63 26.14 -5.24
N SER A 88 16.07 25.57 -6.36
CA SER A 88 17.41 24.99 -6.51
C SER A 88 18.51 26.06 -6.37
N ARG A 89 18.32 27.25 -6.96
CA ARG A 89 19.26 28.38 -6.84
C ARG A 89 19.37 28.88 -5.40
N ILE A 90 18.24 29.00 -4.69
CA ILE A 90 18.24 29.37 -3.27
C ILE A 90 19.01 28.33 -2.45
N ASP A 91 18.85 27.05 -2.74
CA ASP A 91 19.58 25.98 -2.06
C ASP A 91 21.09 26.05 -2.31
N VAL A 92 21.50 26.38 -3.54
CA VAL A 92 22.92 26.58 -3.87
C VAL A 92 23.47 27.83 -3.18
N HIS A 93 22.74 28.95 -3.19
CA HIS A 93 23.12 30.18 -2.47
C HIS A 93 23.33 29.92 -0.98
N VAL A 94 22.40 29.22 -0.32
CA VAL A 94 22.48 28.91 1.11
C VAL A 94 23.58 27.89 1.46
N LYS A 95 24.00 27.05 0.50
CA LYS A 95 25.05 26.03 0.71
C LYS A 95 26.45 26.54 0.38
N LYS A 96 26.59 27.30 -0.72
CA LYS A 96 27.87 27.69 -1.31
C LYS A 96 28.17 29.19 -1.18
N GLY A 97 27.21 30.00 -0.72
CA GLY A 97 27.37 31.46 -0.61
C GLY A 97 27.43 32.20 -1.96
N THR A 98 27.10 31.54 -3.08
CA THR A 98 27.10 32.14 -4.42
C THR A 98 26.03 33.24 -4.52
N PRO A 99 26.25 34.33 -5.28
CA PRO A 99 25.23 35.38 -5.43
C PRO A 99 23.89 34.81 -5.95
N LEU A 100 22.78 35.21 -5.33
CA LEU A 100 21.44 34.72 -5.68
C LEU A 100 20.85 35.54 -6.83
N ASP A 101 20.76 34.93 -8.02
CA ASP A 101 19.94 35.45 -9.10
C ASP A 101 18.48 35.01 -8.94
N VAL A 102 17.65 36.00 -8.64
CA VAL A 102 16.21 35.87 -8.37
C VAL A 102 15.40 35.81 -9.68
N SER A 103 15.96 36.30 -10.79
CA SER A 103 15.27 36.34 -12.07
C SER A 103 15.40 35.01 -12.79
N VAL A 104 14.26 34.33 -13.00
CA VAL A 104 14.21 33.11 -13.83
C VAL A 104 13.56 33.48 -15.15
N THR A 105 14.38 33.54 -16.20
CA THR A 105 13.89 33.84 -17.55
C THR A 105 13.16 32.61 -18.14
N PRO A 106 12.11 32.80 -18.96
CA PRO A 106 11.40 31.68 -19.59
C PRO A 106 12.30 30.75 -20.40
N ILE A 107 13.30 31.31 -21.09
CA ILE A 107 14.28 30.56 -21.91
C ILE A 107 15.04 29.53 -21.07
N GLN A 108 15.40 29.87 -19.83
CA GLN A 108 16.08 28.92 -18.93
C GLN A 108 15.18 27.75 -18.56
N VAL A 109 13.88 27.96 -18.41
CA VAL A 109 12.91 26.89 -18.12
C VAL A 109 12.71 26.02 -19.36
N LEU A 110 12.56 26.65 -20.53
CA LEU A 110 12.42 25.97 -21.82
C LEU A 110 13.67 25.18 -22.22
N SER A 111 14.86 25.54 -21.73
CA SER A 111 16.08 24.75 -22.00
C SER A 111 16.10 23.37 -21.30
N GLY A 112 15.22 23.14 -20.31
CA GLY A 112 15.17 21.90 -19.55
C GLY A 112 14.38 20.79 -20.26
N TYR A 113 15.01 19.65 -20.51
CA TYR A 113 14.36 18.48 -21.11
C TYR A 113 13.18 17.93 -20.28
N GLY A 114 13.19 18.13 -18.96
CA GLY A 114 12.13 17.66 -18.05
C GLY A 114 10.76 18.26 -18.36
N LEU A 115 10.71 19.54 -18.77
CA LEU A 115 9.45 20.21 -19.11
C LEU A 115 8.80 19.57 -20.34
N TYR A 116 9.59 19.29 -21.38
CA TYR A 116 9.10 18.69 -22.62
C TYR A 116 8.58 17.27 -22.41
N LEU A 117 9.22 16.49 -21.54
CA LEU A 117 8.73 15.16 -21.17
C LEU A 117 7.37 15.24 -20.46
N GLU A 118 7.20 16.17 -19.52
CA GLU A 118 5.88 16.37 -18.89
C GLU A 118 4.84 16.85 -19.90
N TRP A 119 5.19 17.78 -20.80
CA TRP A 119 4.29 18.23 -21.85
C TRP A 119 3.93 17.12 -22.85
N LEU A 120 4.83 16.20 -23.17
CA LEU A 120 4.53 15.05 -24.03
C LEU A 120 3.41 14.17 -23.44
N ILE A 121 3.36 14.06 -22.11
CA ILE A 121 2.34 13.29 -21.39
C ILE A 121 1.05 14.12 -21.21
N LEU A 122 1.17 15.43 -21.02
CA LEU A 122 0.02 16.28 -20.69
C LEU A 122 -0.69 16.87 -21.90
N ALA A 123 0.02 17.16 -22.99
CA ALA A 123 -0.51 17.87 -24.15
C ALA A 123 -1.52 17.08 -24.99
N PRO A 124 -1.38 15.75 -25.18
CA PRO A 124 -2.33 15.01 -26.01
C PRO A 124 -3.74 15.02 -25.42
N HIS A 125 -4.66 15.64 -26.16
CA HIS A 125 -6.09 15.71 -25.91
C HIS A 125 -6.82 15.85 -27.25
N LEU A 126 -8.13 15.60 -27.28
CA LEU A 126 -8.93 15.73 -28.49
C LEU A 126 -9.65 17.08 -28.49
N PRO A 127 -9.31 18.01 -29.41
CA PRO A 127 -9.95 19.33 -29.47
C PRO A 127 -11.43 19.25 -29.89
N PRO A 128 -12.23 20.30 -29.63
CA PRO A 128 -13.63 20.35 -30.03
C PRO A 128 -13.79 20.23 -31.56
N TYR A 129 -14.90 19.63 -32.00
CA TYR A 129 -15.22 19.33 -33.41
C TYR A 129 -14.28 18.35 -34.11
N CYS A 130 -13.29 17.79 -33.41
CA CYS A 130 -12.49 16.68 -33.91
C CYS A 130 -13.04 15.35 -33.39
N SER A 131 -13.35 14.45 -34.31
CA SER A 131 -13.68 13.05 -34.04
C SER A 131 -13.22 12.21 -35.23
N PHE A 132 -12.61 11.06 -34.95
CA PHE A 132 -12.17 10.13 -35.97
C PHE A 132 -12.24 8.71 -35.40
N ALA A 133 -12.29 7.71 -36.29
CA ALA A 133 -12.29 6.32 -35.91
C ALA A 133 -11.07 5.63 -36.54
N LEU A 134 -10.38 4.81 -35.75
CA LEU A 134 -9.19 4.09 -36.16
C LEU A 134 -9.42 2.58 -36.00
N PRO A 135 -9.46 1.81 -37.10
CA PRO A 135 -9.52 0.35 -37.02
C PRO A 135 -8.14 -0.21 -36.68
N VAL A 136 -8.08 -1.04 -35.65
CA VAL A 136 -6.87 -1.78 -35.26
C VAL A 136 -7.09 -3.26 -35.56
N TYR A 137 -6.15 -3.84 -36.29
CA TYR A 137 -6.16 -5.23 -36.73
C TYR A 137 -5.25 -6.07 -35.83
N GLY A 138 -5.77 -7.15 -35.25
CA GLY A 138 -4.99 -8.04 -34.39
C GLY A 138 -5.48 -9.48 -34.45
N GLY A 139 -4.64 -10.40 -34.93
CA GLY A 139 -4.91 -11.84 -34.91
C GLY A 139 -6.16 -12.27 -35.69
N GLY A 140 -6.54 -11.53 -36.73
CA GLY A 140 -7.80 -11.73 -37.48
C GLY A 140 -9.00 -10.95 -36.95
N ASN A 141 -8.89 -10.37 -35.74
CA ASN A 141 -9.92 -9.55 -35.12
C ASN A 141 -9.71 -8.07 -35.46
N ILE A 142 -10.80 -7.34 -35.57
CA ILE A 142 -10.82 -5.91 -35.87
C ILE A 142 -11.53 -5.19 -34.74
N VAL A 143 -10.84 -4.22 -34.14
CA VAL A 143 -11.39 -3.35 -33.10
C VAL A 143 -11.40 -1.92 -33.62
N LEU A 144 -12.57 -1.29 -33.68
CA LEU A 144 -12.68 0.10 -34.09
C LEU A 144 -12.60 1.00 -32.85
N TYR A 145 -11.53 1.77 -32.72
CA TYR A 145 -11.39 2.73 -31.63
C TYR A 145 -11.78 4.13 -32.10
N LYS A 146 -12.62 4.82 -31.34
CA LYS A 146 -12.86 6.25 -31.52
C LYS A 146 -11.71 7.07 -30.95
N GLY A 147 -11.42 8.21 -31.56
CA GLY A 147 -10.42 9.17 -31.09
C GLY A 147 -10.68 9.59 -29.64
N GLU A 148 -11.95 9.76 -29.25
CA GLU A 148 -12.36 10.06 -27.88
C GLU A 148 -11.85 9.02 -26.89
N ALA A 149 -11.95 7.72 -27.22
CA ALA A 149 -11.49 6.64 -26.35
C ALA A 149 -9.96 6.56 -26.28
N ILE A 150 -9.26 6.79 -27.40
CA ILE A 150 -7.79 6.77 -27.46
C ILE A 150 -7.21 7.90 -26.62
N PHE A 151 -7.70 9.13 -26.82
CA PHE A 151 -7.22 10.29 -26.08
C PHE A 151 -7.67 10.26 -24.62
N SER A 152 -8.87 9.77 -24.30
CA SER A 152 -9.28 9.62 -22.90
C SER A 152 -8.42 8.59 -22.17
N ALA A 153 -8.06 7.48 -22.82
CA ALA A 153 -7.13 6.49 -22.28
C ALA A 153 -5.72 7.07 -22.09
N PHE A 154 -5.23 7.88 -23.02
CA PHE A 154 -3.93 8.55 -22.87
C PHE A 154 -3.93 9.57 -21.72
N GLN A 155 -5.02 10.32 -21.56
CA GLN A 155 -5.14 11.30 -20.47
C GLN A 155 -5.15 10.67 -19.07
N VAL A 156 -5.43 9.37 -18.94
CA VAL A 156 -5.31 8.65 -17.66
C VAL A 156 -3.89 8.77 -17.08
N PHE A 157 -2.86 8.91 -17.92
CA PHE A 157 -1.50 9.13 -17.43
C PHE A 157 -1.39 10.40 -16.57
N ARG A 158 -2.24 11.43 -16.76
CA ARG A 158 -2.29 12.66 -15.94
C ARG A 158 -2.50 12.40 -14.44
N CYS A 159 -2.98 11.21 -14.07
CA CYS A 159 -3.06 10.77 -12.67
C CYS A 159 -1.71 10.85 -11.92
N TYR A 160 -0.56 10.88 -12.61
CA TYR A 160 0.73 11.10 -11.95
C TYR A 160 0.79 12.45 -11.20
N LEU A 161 0.01 13.46 -11.60
CA LEU A 161 -0.07 14.77 -10.95
C LEU A 161 -0.68 14.72 -9.54
N LEU A 162 -1.43 13.66 -9.22
CA LEU A 162 -1.93 13.41 -7.87
C LEU A 162 -0.79 13.16 -6.88
N TRP A 163 0.30 12.50 -7.32
CA TRP A 163 1.39 12.11 -6.45
C TRP A 163 2.13 13.30 -5.83
N PRO A 164 2.54 14.35 -6.56
CA PRO A 164 3.12 15.55 -5.96
C PRO A 164 2.25 16.20 -4.88
N VAL A 165 0.92 16.25 -5.06
CA VAL A 165 0.00 16.83 -4.07
C VAL A 165 -0.11 15.92 -2.85
N LEU A 166 -0.30 14.62 -3.08
CA LEU A 166 -0.34 13.60 -2.03
C LEU A 166 0.94 13.62 -1.20
N ARG A 167 2.11 13.67 -1.85
CA ARG A 167 3.42 13.74 -1.18
C ARG A 167 3.52 14.94 -0.23
N GLU A 168 3.04 16.12 -0.66
CA GLU A 168 3.07 17.32 0.19
C GLU A 168 2.06 17.22 1.34
N TRP A 169 0.89 16.62 1.11
CA TRP A 169 -0.08 16.33 2.15
C TRP A 169 0.48 15.38 3.23
N LEU A 170 1.15 14.29 2.82
CA LEU A 170 1.84 13.36 3.71
C LEU A 170 3.00 13.99 4.52
N MET A 171 3.49 15.16 4.13
CA MET A 171 4.58 15.86 4.80
C MET A 171 4.15 17.20 5.41
N SER A 172 2.85 17.48 5.45
CA SER A 172 2.29 18.78 5.86
C SER A 172 2.51 19.11 7.34
N ASP A 173 2.58 18.08 8.19
CA ASP A 173 2.81 18.18 9.63
C ASP A 173 4.29 18.40 10.01
N LEU A 174 5.23 18.13 9.09
CA LEU A 174 6.67 18.34 9.32
C LEU A 174 7.03 19.83 9.23
N GLN A 175 6.91 20.53 10.34
CA GLN A 175 7.39 21.90 10.47
C GLN A 175 8.90 21.99 10.19
N LYS A 176 9.33 23.08 9.53
CA LYS A 176 10.74 23.37 9.24
C LYS A 176 11.53 22.22 8.58
N ARG A 177 10.86 21.39 7.76
CA ARG A 177 11.45 20.24 7.05
C ARG A 177 12.82 20.49 6.40
N HIS A 178 13.07 21.67 5.85
CA HIS A 178 14.34 21.99 5.21
C HIS A 178 15.51 22.11 6.21
N VAL A 179 15.24 22.57 7.43
CA VAL A 179 16.23 22.64 8.51
C VAL A 179 16.55 21.24 9.00
N ILE A 180 15.51 20.45 9.27
CA ILE A 180 15.66 19.04 9.72
C ILE A 180 16.41 18.23 8.66
N SER A 181 16.10 18.41 7.38
CA SER A 181 16.77 17.74 6.26
C SER A 181 18.27 18.03 6.22
N ARG A 182 18.64 19.27 6.56
CA ARG A 182 20.04 19.70 6.58
C ARG A 182 20.78 19.16 7.80
N LEU A 183 20.13 19.16 8.97
CA LEU A 183 20.72 18.65 10.21
C LEU A 183 20.92 17.13 10.17
N THR A 184 19.99 16.39 9.57
CA THR A 184 20.06 14.93 9.47
C THR A 184 20.74 14.41 8.21
N GLY A 185 20.96 15.28 7.21
CA GLY A 185 21.47 14.88 5.89
C GLY A 185 20.47 14.07 5.05
N VAL A 186 19.24 13.86 5.52
CA VAL A 186 18.21 13.08 4.82
C VAL A 186 17.42 13.95 3.86
N ARG A 187 17.31 13.54 2.59
CA ARG A 187 16.47 14.23 1.59
C ARG A 187 15.01 13.79 1.71
N PHE A 188 14.12 14.73 2.01
CA PHE A 188 12.66 14.51 2.03
C PHE A 188 12.08 14.41 0.60
N GLY A 189 12.39 13.33 -0.10
CA GLY A 189 11.86 13.02 -1.44
C GLY A 189 10.64 12.10 -1.43
N SER A 190 10.23 11.65 -2.61
CA SER A 190 9.08 10.75 -2.79
C SER A 190 9.24 9.40 -2.07
N VAL A 191 10.45 8.83 -2.04
CA VAL A 191 10.73 7.58 -1.32
C VAL A 191 10.56 7.75 0.19
N PHE A 192 10.96 8.90 0.75
CA PHE A 192 10.77 9.18 2.16
C PHE A 192 9.29 9.30 2.50
N ALA A 193 8.53 10.04 1.69
CA ALA A 193 7.08 10.19 1.88
C ALA A 193 6.35 8.84 1.78
N LEU A 194 6.74 7.98 0.85
CA LEU A 194 6.18 6.63 0.73
C LEU A 194 6.50 5.76 1.94
N LYS A 195 7.77 5.73 2.39
CA LYS A 195 8.16 5.00 3.61
C LYS A 195 7.38 5.48 4.84
N ARG A 196 7.15 6.79 4.93
CA ARG A 196 6.35 7.38 5.98
C ARG A 196 4.88 6.93 5.91
N ALA A 197 4.27 6.94 4.73
CA ALA A 197 2.91 6.46 4.51
C ALA A 197 2.72 5.02 4.99
N LEU A 198 3.70 4.16 4.70
CA LEU A 198 3.64 2.73 4.97
C LEU A 198 3.93 2.37 6.43
N ASN A 199 4.63 3.24 7.17
CA ASN A 199 4.97 3.01 8.58
C ASN A 199 3.98 3.66 9.56
N ASP A 200 2.99 4.41 9.08
CA ASP A 200 1.95 4.98 9.94
C ASP A 200 0.84 3.95 10.19
N TRP A 201 0.08 4.12 11.28
CA TRP A 201 -1.13 3.34 11.57
C TRP A 201 -2.15 3.42 10.41
N LYS A 202 -2.14 4.54 9.68
CA LYS A 202 -2.99 4.79 8.52
C LYS A 202 -2.54 4.05 7.24
N SER A 203 -1.47 3.27 7.31
CA SER A 203 -0.91 2.53 6.17
C SER A 203 -1.91 1.59 5.50
N VAL A 204 -2.75 0.90 6.28
CA VAL A 204 -3.81 0.02 5.74
C VAL A 204 -4.81 0.81 4.89
N ILE A 205 -5.25 1.97 5.38
CA ILE A 205 -6.17 2.86 4.65
C ILE A 205 -5.49 3.37 3.38
N PHE A 206 -4.22 3.80 3.48
CA PHE A 206 -3.46 4.28 2.33
C PHE A 206 -3.33 3.21 1.23
N ILE A 207 -2.99 1.97 1.60
CA ILE A 207 -2.87 0.84 0.66
C ILE A 207 -4.24 0.50 0.06
N GLY A 208 -5.30 0.50 0.86
CA GLY A 208 -6.67 0.29 0.38
C GLY A 208 -7.12 1.34 -0.62
N CYS A 209 -6.86 2.62 -0.35
CA CYS A 209 -7.14 3.72 -1.29
C CYS A 209 -6.30 3.60 -2.57
N LEU A 210 -5.01 3.25 -2.45
CA LEU A 210 -4.14 3.05 -3.61
C LEU A 210 -4.65 1.90 -4.50
N TRP A 211 -5.04 0.78 -3.90
CA TRP A 211 -5.60 -0.36 -4.62
C TRP A 211 -6.95 -0.02 -5.26
N ALA A 212 -7.87 0.63 -4.54
CA ALA A 212 -9.16 1.06 -5.09
C ALA A 212 -8.97 2.01 -6.29
N PHE A 213 -8.07 2.99 -6.17
CA PHE A 213 -7.72 3.90 -7.26
C PHE A 213 -7.14 3.15 -8.46
N MET A 214 -6.23 2.21 -8.23
CA MET A 214 -5.61 1.41 -9.28
C MET A 214 -6.63 0.52 -10.01
N THR A 215 -7.57 -0.08 -9.28
CA THR A 215 -8.69 -0.87 -9.82
C THR A 215 -9.60 -0.02 -10.70
N LEU A 216 -9.95 1.20 -10.26
CA LEU A 216 -10.77 2.12 -11.07
C LEU A 216 -10.05 2.55 -12.35
N VAL A 217 -8.76 2.88 -12.25
CA VAL A 217 -7.94 3.30 -13.40
C VAL A 217 -7.77 2.16 -14.40
N CYS A 218 -7.33 0.98 -13.96
CA CYS A 218 -7.13 -0.17 -14.84
C CYS A 218 -8.46 -0.68 -15.40
N GLY A 219 -9.54 -0.62 -14.64
CA GLY A 219 -10.87 -1.00 -15.10
C GLY A 219 -11.45 -0.06 -16.14
N TYR A 220 -11.19 1.24 -16.04
CA TYR A 220 -11.53 2.19 -17.11
C TYR A 220 -10.72 1.90 -18.37
N LEU A 221 -9.40 1.70 -18.25
CA LEU A 221 -8.53 1.36 -19.38
C LEU A 221 -8.94 0.03 -20.04
N PHE A 222 -9.27 -0.98 -19.24
CA PHE A 222 -9.78 -2.26 -19.71
C PHE A 222 -11.07 -2.09 -20.52
N ARG A 223 -12.04 -1.32 -20.00
CA ARG A 223 -13.27 -1.00 -20.73
C ARG A 223 -12.98 -0.33 -22.07
N THR A 224 -12.14 0.70 -22.09
CA THR A 224 -11.81 1.42 -23.33
C THR A 224 -11.05 0.55 -24.33
N ALA A 225 -10.31 -0.45 -23.87
CA ALA A 225 -9.55 -1.36 -24.71
C ALA A 225 -10.45 -2.45 -25.34
N GLU A 226 -11.41 -2.99 -24.60
CA GLU A 226 -12.27 -4.08 -25.07
C GLU A 226 -13.50 -3.58 -25.85
N LEU A 227 -13.94 -2.34 -25.64
CA LEU A 227 -15.16 -1.84 -26.26
C LEU A 227 -14.91 -1.33 -27.69
N SER A 228 -15.45 -2.05 -28.68
CA SER A 228 -15.41 -1.64 -30.09
C SER A 228 -16.50 -0.62 -30.43
N ALA A 229 -16.13 0.43 -31.14
CA ALA A 229 -17.06 1.47 -31.60
C ALA A 229 -18.08 0.98 -32.64
N CYS A 230 -17.87 -0.20 -33.24
CA CYS A 230 -18.83 -0.79 -34.18
C CYS A 230 -20.21 -1.07 -33.58
N PHE A 231 -20.29 -1.22 -32.25
CA PHE A 231 -21.54 -1.44 -31.52
C PHE A 231 -22.25 -0.14 -31.11
N VAL A 232 -21.64 1.02 -31.41
CA VAL A 232 -22.24 2.33 -31.15
C VAL A 232 -22.98 2.78 -32.40
N ALA A 233 -24.24 3.19 -32.26
CA ALA A 233 -25.11 3.57 -33.38
C ALA A 233 -24.47 4.63 -34.32
N THR A 234 -23.70 5.56 -33.76
CA THR A 234 -23.04 6.64 -34.53
C THR A 234 -21.87 6.17 -35.40
N SER A 235 -21.41 4.92 -35.28
CA SER A 235 -20.28 4.38 -36.05
C SER A 235 -20.59 3.06 -36.76
N ALA A 236 -21.86 2.63 -36.73
CA ALA A 236 -22.31 1.43 -37.43
C ALA A 236 -22.09 1.48 -38.94
N GLY A 237 -22.06 2.67 -39.55
CA GLY A 237 -21.82 2.87 -40.99
C GLY A 237 -20.36 2.84 -41.43
N HIS A 238 -19.39 2.65 -40.51
CA HIS A 238 -17.98 2.64 -40.87
C HIS A 238 -17.61 1.35 -41.64
N PRO A 239 -16.84 1.41 -42.75
CA PRO A 239 -16.57 0.24 -43.61
C PRO A 239 -15.88 -0.90 -42.87
N ALA A 240 -15.07 -0.59 -41.86
CA ALA A 240 -14.41 -1.61 -41.03
C ALA A 240 -15.39 -2.46 -40.20
N CYS A 241 -16.59 -1.96 -39.88
CA CYS A 241 -17.58 -2.70 -39.09
C CYS A 241 -18.37 -3.74 -39.91
N ALA A 242 -18.35 -3.63 -41.24
CA ALA A 242 -18.95 -4.60 -42.14
C ALA A 242 -18.06 -5.86 -42.34
N LEU A 243 -16.80 -5.80 -41.90
CA LEU A 243 -15.86 -6.92 -42.04
C LEU A 243 -16.17 -8.02 -41.01
N PRO A 244 -16.03 -9.31 -41.36
CA PRO A 244 -16.37 -10.43 -40.48
C PRO A 244 -15.56 -10.42 -39.18
N GLY A 245 -14.29 -10.00 -39.22
CA GLY A 245 -13.43 -9.89 -38.04
C GLY A 245 -13.83 -8.78 -37.05
N ALA A 246 -14.77 -7.90 -37.40
CA ALA A 246 -15.35 -6.92 -36.47
C ALA A 246 -16.64 -7.44 -35.80
N GLN A 247 -17.34 -8.39 -36.44
CA GLN A 247 -18.59 -8.97 -35.95
C GLN A 247 -18.36 -10.18 -35.04
N PHE A 248 -17.38 -11.01 -35.39
CA PHE A 248 -16.99 -12.19 -34.63
C PHE A 248 -15.49 -12.12 -34.36
N TRP A 249 -15.11 -12.33 -33.09
CA TRP A 249 -13.71 -12.40 -32.71
C TRP A 249 -13.30 -13.86 -32.54
N LEU A 250 -12.23 -14.24 -33.22
CA LEU A 250 -11.66 -15.57 -33.13
C LEU A 250 -10.63 -15.57 -31.99
N VAL A 251 -10.94 -16.29 -30.91
CA VAL A 251 -10.10 -16.40 -29.72
C VAL A 251 -9.83 -17.87 -29.46
N PHE A 252 -8.58 -18.29 -29.61
CA PHE A 252 -8.14 -19.70 -29.49
C PHE A 252 -8.97 -20.68 -30.35
N GLY A 253 -9.31 -20.28 -31.58
CA GLY A 253 -10.08 -21.12 -32.51
C GLY A 253 -11.58 -21.19 -32.22
N ARG A 254 -12.09 -20.42 -31.25
CA ARG A 254 -13.53 -20.27 -30.99
C ARG A 254 -14.01 -18.89 -31.40
N GLU A 255 -15.17 -18.83 -32.03
CA GLU A 255 -15.84 -17.58 -32.37
C GLU A 255 -16.59 -17.06 -31.14
N VAL A 256 -16.25 -15.85 -30.71
CA VAL A 256 -16.88 -15.15 -29.61
C VAL A 256 -17.47 -13.86 -30.14
N THR A 257 -18.71 -13.57 -29.77
CA THR A 257 -19.32 -12.28 -30.09
C THR A 257 -18.74 -11.20 -29.17
N PRO A 258 -18.26 -10.06 -29.70
CA PRO A 258 -17.61 -9.02 -28.88
C PRO A 258 -18.57 -8.30 -27.92
N ALA A 259 -19.86 -8.62 -27.95
CA ALA A 259 -20.94 -7.96 -27.22
C ALA A 259 -21.04 -8.43 -25.75
N SER A 260 -19.94 -8.77 -25.09
CA SER A 260 -19.93 -9.08 -23.66
C SER A 260 -19.99 -7.78 -22.85
N ASP A 261 -21.20 -7.26 -22.67
CA ASP A 261 -21.66 -6.25 -21.72
C ASP A 261 -20.86 -4.92 -21.62
N PRO A 262 -21.37 -3.80 -22.20
CA PRO A 262 -20.69 -2.50 -22.20
C PRO A 262 -20.69 -1.78 -20.83
N TRP A 263 -21.18 -2.43 -19.79
CA TRP A 263 -21.38 -1.85 -18.47
C TRP A 263 -20.05 -1.70 -17.72
N ILE A 264 -19.72 -0.47 -17.33
CA ILE A 264 -18.43 -0.15 -16.71
C ILE A 264 -18.19 -0.91 -15.39
N LEU A 265 -19.24 -1.25 -14.65
CA LEU A 265 -19.08 -2.01 -13.41
C LEU A 265 -18.60 -3.44 -13.67
N ASN A 266 -18.91 -4.04 -14.82
CA ASN A 266 -18.40 -5.36 -15.19
C ASN A 266 -16.89 -5.29 -15.47
N SER A 267 -16.42 -4.20 -16.07
CA SER A 267 -14.99 -3.93 -16.25
C SER A 267 -14.28 -3.73 -14.90
N PHE A 268 -14.89 -3.00 -13.97
CA PHE A 268 -14.37 -2.84 -12.61
C PHE A 268 -14.35 -4.16 -11.84
N TRP A 269 -15.40 -4.98 -11.98
CA TRP A 269 -15.47 -6.33 -11.43
C TRP A 269 -14.37 -7.23 -11.98
N ALA A 270 -14.18 -7.25 -13.31
CA ALA A 270 -13.14 -8.03 -13.96
C ALA A 270 -11.73 -7.68 -13.44
N ILE A 271 -11.44 -6.39 -13.30
CA ILE A 271 -10.16 -5.93 -12.74
C ILE A 271 -10.06 -6.20 -11.24
N PHE A 272 -11.15 -6.05 -10.49
CA PHE A 272 -11.20 -6.38 -9.07
C PHE A 272 -10.82 -7.84 -8.83
N ILE A 273 -11.51 -8.79 -9.49
CA ILE A 273 -11.24 -10.23 -9.32
C ILE A 273 -9.87 -10.66 -9.85
N THR A 274 -9.35 -9.94 -10.86
CA THR A 274 -8.00 -10.18 -11.40
C THR A 274 -6.94 -9.69 -10.41
N SER A 275 -7.12 -8.49 -9.84
CA SER A 275 -6.18 -7.92 -8.86
C SER A 275 -6.13 -8.71 -7.54
N THR A 276 -7.24 -9.34 -7.15
CA THR A 276 -7.31 -10.25 -5.99
C THR A 276 -6.87 -11.68 -6.33
N THR A 277 -6.42 -11.93 -7.56
CA THR A 277 -5.96 -13.25 -8.03
C THR A 277 -7.02 -14.35 -7.97
N VAL A 278 -8.30 -13.99 -7.99
CA VAL A 278 -9.42 -14.96 -7.98
C VAL A 278 -9.73 -15.46 -9.39
N GLY A 279 -10.01 -14.53 -10.33
CA GLY A 279 -10.20 -14.83 -11.74
C GLY A 279 -11.31 -15.86 -12.06
N TYR A 280 -12.58 -15.51 -11.85
CA TYR A 280 -13.71 -16.39 -12.15
C TYR A 280 -13.86 -16.76 -13.65
N GLY A 281 -13.39 -15.90 -14.56
CA GLY A 281 -13.43 -16.16 -16.00
C GLY A 281 -14.76 -15.82 -16.69
N ASP A 282 -15.65 -15.12 -16.00
CA ASP A 282 -16.90 -14.54 -16.51
C ASP A 282 -16.66 -13.39 -17.50
N VAL A 283 -15.69 -12.52 -17.21
CA VAL A 283 -15.22 -11.47 -18.12
C VAL A 283 -13.73 -11.67 -18.37
N THR A 284 -13.34 -11.80 -19.64
CA THR A 284 -11.94 -12.07 -20.01
C THR A 284 -11.43 -11.09 -21.07
N PRO A 285 -10.14 -10.69 -21.04
CA PRO A 285 -9.55 -9.81 -22.04
C PRO A 285 -9.44 -10.50 -23.40
N LEU A 286 -10.11 -9.96 -24.42
CA LEU A 286 -10.03 -10.48 -25.78
C LEU A 286 -8.99 -9.70 -26.60
N THR A 287 -8.85 -8.40 -26.36
CA THR A 287 -7.91 -7.52 -27.07
C THR A 287 -6.51 -7.55 -26.47
N PHE A 288 -5.48 -7.24 -27.28
CA PHE A 288 -4.10 -7.14 -26.80
C PHE A 288 -3.94 -6.06 -25.72
N CYS A 289 -4.55 -4.89 -25.92
CA CYS A 289 -4.52 -3.80 -24.96
C CYS A 289 -5.22 -4.17 -23.64
N GLY A 290 -6.37 -4.87 -23.71
CA GLY A 290 -7.05 -5.36 -22.52
C GLY A 290 -6.24 -6.40 -21.76
N ARG A 291 -5.50 -7.29 -22.46
CA ARG A 291 -4.56 -8.24 -21.82
C ARG A 291 -3.42 -7.53 -21.09
N ILE A 292 -2.90 -6.43 -21.64
CA ILE A 292 -1.91 -5.61 -20.94
C ILE A 292 -2.53 -4.98 -19.69
N ALA A 293 -3.74 -4.40 -19.81
CA ALA A 293 -4.43 -3.78 -18.68
C ALA A 293 -4.71 -4.77 -17.54
N THR A 294 -5.19 -5.98 -17.85
CA THR A 294 -5.42 -7.03 -16.85
C THR A 294 -4.11 -7.54 -16.26
N GLY A 295 -3.06 -7.74 -17.07
CA GLY A 295 -1.73 -8.13 -16.59
C GLY A 295 -1.13 -7.12 -15.61
N LEU A 296 -1.21 -5.81 -15.93
CA LEU A 296 -0.79 -4.74 -15.03
C LEU A 296 -1.64 -4.71 -13.76
N SER A 297 -2.96 -4.94 -13.85
CA SER A 297 -3.84 -5.04 -12.68
C SER A 297 -3.48 -6.21 -11.75
N GLY A 298 -3.15 -7.37 -12.32
CA GLY A 298 -2.76 -8.55 -11.55
C GLY A 298 -1.43 -8.32 -10.83
N LEU A 299 -0.44 -7.77 -11.53
CA LEU A 299 0.85 -7.43 -10.93
C LEU A 299 0.70 -6.39 -9.80
N GLY A 300 -0.06 -5.32 -10.03
CA GLY A 300 -0.30 -4.33 -8.98
C GLY A 300 -1.11 -4.88 -7.81
N GLY A 301 -2.06 -5.78 -8.06
CA GLY A 301 -2.78 -6.53 -7.04
C GLY A 301 -1.84 -7.29 -6.11
N ILE A 302 -0.95 -8.12 -6.67
CA ILE A 302 0.06 -8.87 -5.90
C ILE A 302 0.97 -7.93 -5.09
N LEU A 303 1.42 -6.81 -5.68
CA LEU A 303 2.25 -5.82 -4.98
C LEU A 303 1.50 -5.17 -3.81
N THR A 304 0.25 -4.76 -4.00
CA THR A 304 -0.57 -4.17 -2.94
C THR A 304 -0.91 -5.16 -1.83
N ALA A 305 -1.17 -6.43 -2.17
CA ALA A 305 -1.37 -7.50 -1.20
C ALA A 305 -0.11 -7.71 -0.35
N GLY A 306 1.08 -7.76 -0.96
CA GLY A 306 2.35 -7.87 -0.23
C GLY A 306 2.61 -6.68 0.71
N LEU A 307 2.32 -5.46 0.26
CA LEU A 307 2.40 -4.27 1.10
C LEU A 307 1.40 -4.31 2.26
N LEU A 308 0.17 -4.77 2.01
CA LEU A 308 -0.86 -4.91 3.03
C LEU A 308 -0.44 -5.92 4.10
N THR A 309 0.05 -7.09 3.69
CA THR A 309 0.58 -8.11 4.63
C THR A 309 1.73 -7.55 5.47
N ALA A 310 2.66 -6.81 4.86
CA ALA A 310 3.77 -6.20 5.59
C ALA A 310 3.30 -5.13 6.58
N SER A 311 2.34 -4.29 6.19
CA SER A 311 1.74 -3.26 7.04
C SER A 311 0.99 -3.87 8.23
N ILE A 312 0.09 -4.82 7.99
CA ILE A 312 -0.62 -5.56 9.04
C ILE A 312 0.37 -6.29 9.95
N GLY A 313 1.38 -6.94 9.37
CA GLY A 313 2.44 -7.60 10.14
C GLY A 313 3.25 -6.65 11.02
N SER A 314 3.40 -5.38 10.64
CA SER A 314 4.01 -4.36 11.49
C SER A 314 3.05 -3.83 12.56
N ALA A 315 1.76 -3.73 12.26
CA ALA A 315 0.73 -3.24 13.19
C ALA A 315 0.41 -4.26 14.29
N VAL A 316 0.50 -5.55 13.98
CA VAL A 316 0.26 -6.65 14.94
C VAL A 316 1.46 -6.90 15.86
N LYS A 317 2.64 -6.32 15.56
CA LYS A 317 3.80 -6.44 16.45
C LYS A 317 3.54 -5.71 17.76
N TRP A 318 3.63 -6.47 18.85
CA TRP A 318 3.64 -5.93 20.20
C TRP A 318 4.72 -4.86 20.36
N SER A 319 4.37 -3.74 20.97
CA SER A 319 5.32 -2.75 21.44
C SER A 319 6.24 -3.35 22.51
N GLY A 320 7.42 -2.76 22.73
CA GLY A 320 8.36 -3.25 23.76
C GLY A 320 7.74 -3.27 25.17
N ALA A 321 6.87 -2.31 25.47
CA ALA A 321 6.12 -2.26 26.72
C ALA A 321 5.09 -3.39 26.84
N GLU A 322 4.32 -3.66 25.78
CA GLU A 322 3.35 -4.76 25.77
C GLU A 322 4.03 -6.13 25.87
N GLN A 323 5.17 -6.33 25.18
CA GLN A 323 5.97 -7.55 25.30
C GLN A 323 6.42 -7.77 26.75
N SER A 324 6.79 -6.70 27.45
CA SER A 324 7.18 -6.77 28.87
C SER A 324 6.01 -7.17 29.77
N VAL A 325 4.83 -6.60 29.54
CA VAL A 325 3.61 -6.94 30.28
C VAL A 325 3.18 -8.38 30.02
N LEU A 326 3.22 -8.84 28.76
CA LEU A 326 2.92 -10.22 28.40
C LEU A 326 3.87 -11.20 29.09
N ALA A 327 5.18 -10.92 29.10
CA ALA A 327 6.16 -11.74 29.78
C ALA A 327 5.92 -11.81 31.30
N LEU A 328 5.47 -10.70 31.91
CA LEU A 328 5.09 -10.67 33.32
C LEU A 328 3.83 -11.52 33.59
N LEU A 329 2.81 -11.42 32.74
CA LEU A 329 1.59 -12.22 32.85
C LEU A 329 1.89 -13.72 32.72
N GLU A 330 2.77 -14.10 31.78
CA GLU A 330 3.22 -15.48 31.62
C GLU A 330 3.97 -16.01 32.85
N ARG A 331 4.82 -15.17 33.45
CA ARG A 331 5.52 -15.51 34.70
C ARG A 331 4.54 -15.76 35.84
N GLU A 332 3.55 -14.88 36.04
CA GLU A 332 2.55 -15.06 37.11
C GLU A 332 1.71 -16.32 36.90
N ARG A 333 1.35 -16.61 35.64
CA ARG A 333 0.67 -17.86 35.28
C ARG A 333 1.52 -19.07 35.65
N CYS A 334 2.80 -19.06 35.29
CA CYS A 334 3.72 -20.12 35.69
C CYS A 334 3.83 -20.26 37.20
N ASN A 335 3.93 -19.16 37.95
CA ASN A 335 4.10 -19.23 39.40
C ASN A 335 2.88 -19.90 40.07
N ARG A 336 1.68 -19.64 39.54
CA ARG A 336 0.45 -20.35 39.95
C ARG A 336 0.49 -21.83 39.60
N ASP A 337 0.92 -22.17 38.39
CA ASP A 337 1.03 -23.57 37.95
C ASP A 337 2.07 -24.34 38.77
N LEU A 338 3.23 -23.73 39.04
CA LEU A 338 4.27 -24.28 39.90
C LEU A 338 3.72 -24.55 41.31
N LYS A 339 3.00 -23.59 41.91
CA LYS A 339 2.35 -23.81 43.22
C LYS A 339 1.35 -24.97 43.18
N ARG A 340 0.53 -25.07 42.13
CA ARG A 340 -0.40 -26.19 41.95
C ARG A 340 0.35 -27.53 41.87
N ARG A 341 1.40 -27.61 41.06
CA ARG A 341 2.22 -28.83 40.93
C ARG A 341 2.98 -29.19 42.21
N ALA A 342 3.40 -28.20 43.00
CA ALA A 342 3.98 -28.43 44.31
C ALA A 342 3.00 -29.15 45.25
N VAL A 343 1.73 -28.72 45.24
CA VAL A 343 0.68 -29.36 46.04
C VAL A 343 0.44 -30.80 45.57
N GLU A 344 0.31 -31.02 44.25
CA GLU A 344 0.19 -32.37 43.69
C GLU A 344 1.36 -33.28 44.08
N PHE A 345 2.60 -32.75 44.01
CA PHE A 345 3.80 -33.45 44.45
C PHE A 345 3.72 -33.90 45.91
N ILE A 346 3.37 -32.97 46.81
CA ILE A 346 3.29 -33.24 48.25
C ILE A 346 2.24 -34.32 48.53
N ILE A 347 1.08 -34.25 47.86
CA ILE A 347 0.01 -35.25 47.99
C ILE A 347 0.50 -36.63 47.54
N VAL A 348 1.11 -36.73 46.35
CA VAL A 348 1.64 -38.00 45.82
C VAL A 348 2.74 -38.56 46.73
N TRP A 349 3.68 -37.73 47.16
CA TRP A 349 4.76 -38.13 48.06
C TRP A 349 4.22 -38.66 49.39
N TRP A 350 3.25 -37.97 49.99
CA TRP A 350 2.62 -38.40 51.25
C TRP A 350 1.91 -39.76 51.10
N ARG A 351 1.11 -39.94 50.03
CA ARG A 351 0.43 -41.21 49.73
C ARG A 351 1.43 -42.36 49.52
N LEU A 352 2.51 -42.12 48.78
CA LEU A 352 3.58 -43.12 48.56
C LEU A 352 4.29 -43.49 49.88
N LYS A 353 4.60 -42.50 50.72
CA LYS A 353 5.20 -42.73 52.05
C LYS A 353 4.29 -43.57 52.95
N GLN A 354 2.97 -43.37 52.88
CA GLN A 354 2.00 -44.16 53.63
C GLN A 354 1.92 -45.62 53.11
N LYS A 355 1.97 -45.85 51.79
CA LYS A 355 2.07 -47.20 51.20
C LYS A 355 3.35 -47.93 51.61
N ARG A 356 4.50 -47.23 51.63
CA ARG A 356 5.78 -47.78 52.08
C ARG A 356 5.74 -48.22 53.55
N ARG A 357 5.06 -47.47 54.42
CA ARG A 357 4.80 -47.88 55.82
C ARG A 357 3.93 -49.13 55.95
N LYS A 358 3.11 -49.44 54.94
CA LYS A 358 2.25 -50.64 54.88
C LYS A 358 2.92 -51.87 54.23
N GLY A 359 4.23 -51.83 53.93
CA GLY A 359 5.01 -53.02 53.57
C GLY A 359 4.96 -53.50 52.11
N GLY A 360 4.53 -52.68 51.14
CA GLY A 360 4.50 -53.08 49.72
C GLY A 360 5.89 -53.18 49.05
N GLN A 361 6.13 -54.25 48.29
CA GLN A 361 7.42 -54.59 47.62
C GLN A 361 7.92 -53.59 46.56
N GLU A 362 7.07 -52.69 46.03
CA GLU A 362 7.45 -51.69 45.01
C GLU A 362 8.32 -50.51 45.54
N ALA A 363 8.72 -50.53 46.81
CA ALA A 363 9.30 -49.38 47.51
C ALA A 363 10.74 -48.99 47.11
N MET A 364 11.49 -49.85 46.41
CA MET A 364 12.92 -49.65 46.13
C MET A 364 13.20 -48.66 45.00
N SER A 365 12.46 -48.73 43.88
CA SER A 365 12.59 -47.78 42.75
C SER A 365 12.14 -46.34 43.09
N ILE A 366 11.44 -46.17 44.21
CA ILE A 366 10.80 -44.91 44.63
C ILE A 366 11.71 -44.08 45.55
N ALA A 367 12.84 -44.64 46.03
CA ALA A 367 13.72 -43.95 46.99
C ALA A 367 14.42 -42.70 46.40
N ASP A 368 14.71 -42.70 45.10
CA ASP A 368 15.42 -41.61 44.40
C ASP A 368 14.49 -40.57 43.75
N MET A 369 13.19 -40.87 43.68
CA MET A 369 12.19 -39.99 43.08
C MET A 369 12.07 -38.63 43.82
N PRO A 370 12.05 -38.57 45.17
CA PRO A 370 11.90 -37.30 45.89
C PRO A 370 13.08 -36.35 45.68
N SER A 371 14.31 -36.87 45.62
CA SER A 371 15.53 -36.08 45.41
C SER A 371 15.62 -35.56 43.96
N ARG A 372 15.32 -36.41 42.97
CA ARG A 372 15.30 -35.99 41.55
C ARG A 372 14.22 -34.94 41.28
N VAL A 373 13.00 -35.15 41.79
CA VAL A 373 11.91 -34.17 41.64
C VAL A 373 12.24 -32.89 42.40
N ARG A 374 12.73 -32.96 43.64
CA ARG A 374 13.10 -31.78 44.44
C ARG A 374 14.18 -30.93 43.76
N ASN A 375 15.22 -31.56 43.21
CA ASN A 375 16.29 -30.85 42.51
C ASN A 375 15.76 -30.16 41.26
N LYS A 376 14.93 -30.85 40.48
CA LYS A 376 14.31 -30.27 39.27
C LYS A 376 13.32 -29.16 39.64
N PHE A 377 12.55 -29.31 40.70
CA PHE A 377 11.64 -28.28 41.21
C PHE A 377 12.37 -27.03 41.70
N SER A 378 13.51 -27.21 42.39
CA SER A 378 14.39 -26.13 42.81
C SER A 378 14.95 -25.36 41.61
N ASP A 379 15.44 -26.07 40.60
CA ASP A 379 15.98 -25.47 39.38
C ASP A 379 14.91 -24.66 38.61
N VAL A 380 13.71 -25.23 38.46
CA VAL A 380 12.58 -24.53 37.82
C VAL A 380 12.13 -23.31 38.63
N ARG A 381 12.11 -23.40 39.96
CA ARG A 381 11.76 -22.28 40.85
C ARG A 381 12.74 -21.11 40.73
N VAL A 382 14.05 -21.39 40.66
CA VAL A 382 15.08 -20.35 40.45
C VAL A 382 14.90 -19.70 39.09
N LYS A 383 14.65 -20.48 38.03
CA LYS A 383 14.40 -19.98 36.68
C LYS A 383 13.11 -19.15 36.57
N ALA A 384 12.10 -19.44 37.40
CA ALA A 384 10.84 -18.69 37.44
C ALA A 384 10.87 -17.43 38.34
N GLY A 385 11.88 -17.29 39.19
CA GLY A 385 12.05 -16.23 40.18
C GLY A 385 12.73 -14.94 39.66
N VAL A 386 12.42 -14.49 38.45
CA VAL A 386 12.95 -13.23 37.86
C VAL A 386 12.30 -12.02 38.54
N ASN A 387 12.99 -11.04 39.12
CA ASN A 387 12.33 -9.98 39.90
C ASN A 387 11.65 -8.89 39.04
N TYR A 388 10.63 -8.20 39.59
CA TYR A 388 9.84 -7.17 38.86
C TYR A 388 10.71 -6.01 38.35
N GLU A 389 11.74 -5.65 39.12
CA GLU A 389 12.72 -4.60 38.79
C GLU A 389 13.58 -4.94 37.57
N GLU A 390 13.69 -6.22 37.19
CA GLU A 390 14.48 -6.64 36.03
C GLU A 390 13.80 -6.26 34.71
N PHE A 391 12.45 -6.18 34.69
CA PHE A 391 11.66 -5.84 33.51
C PHE A 391 11.60 -4.34 33.21
N GLY A 392 12.07 -3.49 34.12
CA GLY A 392 11.93 -2.02 34.05
C GLY A 392 12.98 -1.27 33.23
N GLY A 393 13.64 -1.88 32.25
CA GLY A 393 14.72 -1.20 31.50
C GLY A 393 14.89 -1.66 30.06
N LEU A 394 15.46 -0.76 29.24
CA LEU A 394 15.93 -0.86 27.83
C LEU A 394 15.62 -2.18 27.09
N ASP A 395 15.10 -2.12 25.86
CA ASP A 395 14.70 -3.24 24.98
C ASP A 395 15.58 -4.52 25.05
N ARG A 396 16.90 -4.38 25.26
CA ARG A 396 17.83 -5.51 25.44
C ARG A 396 17.60 -6.33 26.72
N LYS A 397 17.25 -5.70 27.84
CA LYS A 397 16.90 -6.41 29.09
C LYS A 397 15.58 -7.16 28.93
N ILE A 398 14.59 -6.53 28.30
CA ILE A 398 13.28 -7.14 27.99
C ILE A 398 13.47 -8.39 27.13
N ALA A 399 14.29 -8.32 26.07
CA ALA A 399 14.57 -9.48 25.20
C ALA A 399 15.25 -10.64 25.96
N SER A 400 16.26 -10.33 26.79
CA SER A 400 16.93 -11.31 27.66
C SER A 400 15.95 -11.98 28.62
N ILE A 401 15.03 -11.20 29.19
CA ILE A 401 14.05 -11.71 30.13
C ILE A 401 13.01 -12.55 29.40
N CYS A 402 12.40 -12.07 28.31
CA CYS A 402 11.53 -12.86 27.43
C CYS A 402 12.17 -14.20 27.04
N GLN A 403 13.46 -14.22 26.74
CA GLN A 403 14.17 -15.47 26.42
C GLN A 403 14.25 -16.42 27.62
N ARG A 404 14.43 -15.90 28.85
CA ARG A 404 14.36 -16.68 30.08
C ARG A 404 12.94 -17.15 30.38
N THR A 405 11.91 -16.32 30.19
CA THR A 405 10.50 -16.66 30.42
C THR A 405 9.93 -17.64 29.39
N LYS A 406 10.40 -17.60 28.13
CA LYS A 406 9.88 -18.42 27.02
C LYS A 406 9.94 -19.92 27.30
N ASN A 407 10.96 -20.38 28.03
CA ASN A 407 11.15 -21.79 28.36
C ASN A 407 10.57 -22.18 29.72
N ILE A 408 10.01 -21.23 30.49
CA ILE A 408 9.49 -21.52 31.82
C ILE A 408 8.34 -22.53 31.77
N LYS A 409 7.43 -22.39 30.79
CA LYS A 409 6.31 -23.33 30.62
C LYS A 409 6.82 -24.75 30.37
N PHE A 410 7.77 -24.91 29.44
CA PHE A 410 8.42 -26.20 29.16
C PHE A 410 9.14 -26.75 30.40
N ASN A 411 9.82 -25.89 31.15
CA ASN A 411 10.50 -26.27 32.38
C ASN A 411 9.52 -26.79 33.45
N VAL A 412 8.35 -26.17 33.61
CA VAL A 412 7.27 -26.65 34.50
C VAL A 412 6.65 -27.95 33.99
N GLU A 413 6.41 -28.07 32.68
CA GLU A 413 5.88 -29.29 32.08
C GLU A 413 6.85 -30.47 32.20
N SER A 414 8.16 -30.23 32.13
CA SER A 414 9.21 -31.25 32.31
C SER A 414 9.25 -31.87 33.71
N ILE A 415 8.52 -31.30 34.67
CA ILE A 415 8.30 -31.89 35.99
C ILE A 415 7.36 -33.11 35.85
N ASN A 416 6.40 -33.07 34.92
CA ASN A 416 5.49 -34.20 34.63
C ASN A 416 6.26 -35.45 34.17
N ASP A 417 7.35 -35.28 33.43
CA ASP A 417 8.19 -36.40 32.97
C ASP A 417 8.86 -37.13 34.14
N VAL A 418 9.10 -36.44 35.26
CA VAL A 418 9.64 -37.06 36.48
C VAL A 418 8.55 -37.80 37.27
N PHE A 419 7.29 -37.39 37.09
CA PHE A 419 6.13 -38.10 37.66
C PHE A 419 5.74 -39.34 36.85
N ALA A 420 6.15 -39.44 35.58
CA ALA A 420 5.99 -40.64 34.77
C ALA A 420 7.02 -41.70 35.20
N LEU A 421 6.60 -42.69 35.98
CA LEU A 421 7.43 -43.85 36.28
C LEU A 421 7.60 -44.72 35.02
N PRO A 422 8.77 -45.34 34.79
CA PRO A 422 8.91 -46.35 33.75
C PRO A 422 8.02 -47.54 34.13
N ALA A 423 6.93 -47.75 33.38
CA ALA A 423 6.15 -48.97 33.48
C ALA A 423 6.97 -50.11 32.89
N ASN A 424 7.31 -51.10 33.72
CA ASN A 424 7.81 -52.37 33.21
C ASN A 424 6.70 -53.00 32.35
N GLN A 425 6.95 -53.05 31.04
CA GLN A 425 6.15 -53.71 29.99
C GLN A 425 4.65 -53.33 29.94
N GLY A 426 4.32 -52.39 29.05
CA GLY A 426 2.95 -52.13 28.58
C GLY A 426 2.37 -50.77 28.96
N GLY A 427 2.74 -49.72 28.21
CA GLY A 427 2.06 -48.42 28.21
C GLY A 427 2.43 -47.48 29.37
N ALA A 428 2.88 -46.27 29.04
CA ALA A 428 3.15 -45.22 30.02
C ALA A 428 1.85 -44.80 30.73
N ARG A 429 1.59 -45.33 31.93
CA ARG A 429 0.52 -44.80 32.80
C ARG A 429 0.99 -43.50 33.42
N GLN A 430 0.52 -42.37 32.88
CA GLN A 430 0.44 -41.13 33.65
C GLN A 430 -0.50 -41.39 34.83
N PHE A 431 0.01 -41.43 36.05
CA PHE A 431 -0.85 -41.45 37.24
C PHE A 431 -1.65 -40.15 37.27
N LYS A 432 -2.92 -40.18 36.84
CA LYS A 432 -3.83 -39.05 37.03
C LYS A 432 -4.28 -39.08 38.48
N LEU A 433 -4.49 -37.91 39.07
CA LEU A 433 -5.01 -37.78 40.45
C LEU A 433 -6.34 -38.51 40.70
N LYS A 434 -7.05 -38.91 39.63
CA LYS A 434 -8.29 -39.69 39.67
C LYS A 434 -8.07 -41.21 39.80
N ASP A 435 -6.86 -41.70 39.58
CA ASP A 435 -6.55 -43.14 39.61
C ASP A 435 -6.17 -43.64 41.02
N PHE A 436 -6.38 -42.83 42.06
CA PHE A 436 -6.08 -43.13 43.47
C PHE A 436 -7.13 -42.64 44.46
#